data_AF-A0A4Q5QXH3-F1
#
_entry.id   AF-A0A4Q5QXH3-F1
#
_cell.length_a   1.000
_cell.length_b   1.000
_cell.length_c   1.000
_cell.angle_alpha   90.00
_cell.angle_beta   90.00
_cell.angle_gamma   90.00
#
_symmetry.space_group_name_H-M   'P 1'
#
loop_
_entity.id
_entity.type
_entity.pdbx_description
1 polymer ?
#
loop_
_entity_poly.entity_id
_entity_poly.type
_entity_poly.pdbx_seq_one_letter_code
_entity_poly.pdbx_strand_id
1 'polypeptide(L)'
;MAILTLNAGSSSLKFALFDGAKNLLRGEVEDITGSPKTSARGADGQALEPPQAEGAGHEAVLPGLFDWVGQHAGALDAVGHRVV
;
A
#
# COMPACT_ATOMS: atom_id res chain seq x y z
N MET A 1 4.84 16.68 0.62
CA MET A 1 3.87 16.30 -0.43
C MET A 1 3.71 14.78 -0.38
N ALA A 2 2.69 14.30 0.33
CA ALA A 2 2.42 12.89 0.53
C ALA A 2 1.74 12.28 -0.71
N ILE A 3 2.45 11.39 -1.40
CA ILE A 3 1.96 10.70 -2.60
C ILE A 3 1.94 9.19 -2.34
N LEU A 4 0.75 8.59 -2.44
CA LEU A 4 0.61 7.15 -2.50
C LEU A 4 0.70 6.69 -3.96
N THR A 5 1.43 5.62 -4.23
CA THR A 5 1.47 4.99 -5.55
C THR A 5 0.89 3.58 -5.45
N LEU A 6 0.07 3.21 -6.43
CA LEU A 6 -0.62 1.92 -6.50
C LEU A 6 -0.36 1.24 -7.86
N ASN A 7 -0.06 -0.05 -7.80
CA ASN A 7 0.03 -0.92 -8.97
C ASN A 7 -0.83 -2.15 -8.70
N ALA A 8 -2.05 -2.13 -9.26
CA ALA A 8 -3.01 -3.20 -9.13
C ALA A 8 -2.78 -4.24 -10.25
N GLY A 9 -2.39 -5.44 -9.85
CA GLY A 9 -2.42 -6.63 -10.70
C GLY A 9 -3.69 -7.45 -10.47
N SER A 10 -3.89 -8.49 -11.27
CA SER A 10 -5.04 -9.41 -11.12
C SER A 10 -5.03 -10.20 -9.81
N SER A 11 -3.83 -10.44 -9.25
CA SER A 11 -3.63 -11.24 -8.02
C SER A 11 -2.84 -10.51 -6.94
N SER A 12 -2.46 -9.25 -7.16
CA SER A 12 -1.74 -8.48 -6.14
C SER A 12 -2.02 -6.98 -6.21
N LEU A 13 -1.67 -6.28 -5.14
CA LEU A 13 -1.64 -4.84 -5.06
C LEU A 13 -0.32 -4.39 -4.44
N LYS A 14 0.54 -3.79 -5.27
CA LYS A 14 1.79 -3.17 -4.80
C LYS A 14 1.54 -1.71 -4.48
N PHE A 15 2.15 -1.23 -3.41
CA PHE A 15 2.02 0.17 -2.99
C PHE A 15 3.36 0.74 -2.48
N ALA A 16 3.50 2.06 -2.61
CA ALA A 16 4.59 2.80 -1.99
C ALA A 16 4.18 4.23 -1.68
N LEU A 17 4.69 4.77 -0.57
CA LEU A 17 4.39 6.10 -0.07
C LEU A 17 5.63 6.98 -0.17
N PHE A 18 5.45 8.20 -0.66
CA PHE A 18 6.51 9.17 -0.89
C PHE A 18 6.19 10.50 -0.23
N ASP A 19 7.22 11.21 0.21
CA ASP A 19 7.19 12.64 0.49
C ASP A 19 8.01 13.37 -0.58
N GLY A 20 7.32 13.93 -1.57
CA GLY A 20 7.95 14.42 -2.79
C GLY A 20 8.68 13.30 -3.53
N ALA A 21 10.00 13.44 -3.71
CA ALA A 21 10.84 12.41 -4.32
C ALA A 21 11.37 11.36 -3.32
N LYS A 22 11.18 11.57 -2.01
CA LYS A 22 11.69 10.68 -0.97
C LYS A 22 10.75 9.51 -0.77
N ASN A 23 11.21 8.28 -0.99
CA ASN A 23 10.46 7.09 -0.58
C ASN A 23 10.46 6.99 0.94
N LEU A 24 9.28 6.76 1.53
CA LEU A 24 9.12 6.55 2.98
C LEU A 24 8.98 5.07 3.30
N LEU A 25 8.15 4.38 2.53
CA LEU A 25 7.86 2.96 2.69
C LEU A 25 7.33 2.35 1.39
N ARG A 26 7.29 1.02 1.36
CA ARG A 26 6.65 0.22 0.31
C ARG A 26 6.11 -1.08 0.86
N GLY A 27 5.15 -1.66 0.15
CA GLY A 27 4.58 -2.94 0.51
C GLY A 27 3.81 -3.58 -0.62
N GLU A 28 3.26 -4.74 -0.32
CA GLU A 28 2.48 -5.53 -1.26
C GLU A 28 1.42 -6.33 -0.51
N VAL A 29 0.28 -6.49 -1.18
CA VAL A 29 -0.73 -7.49 -0.85
C VAL A 29 -0.69 -8.56 -1.93
N GLU A 30 -0.24 -9.76 -1.58
CA GLU A 30 -0.21 -10.94 -2.44
C GLU A 30 -1.45 -11.80 -2.25
N ASP A 31 -1.76 -12.66 -3.22
CA ASP A 31 -2.94 -13.55 -3.21
C ASP A 31 -4.23 -12.79 -2.90
N ILE A 32 -4.37 -11.60 -3.50
CA ILE A 32 -5.40 -10.64 -3.10
C ILE A 32 -6.82 -11.18 -3.32
N THR A 33 -7.03 -12.07 -4.30
CA THR A 33 -8.33 -12.69 -4.60
C THR A 33 -8.62 -13.95 -3.78
N GLY A 34 -7.65 -14.45 -3.01
CA GLY A 34 -7.71 -15.69 -2.25
C GLY A 34 -7.58 -15.44 -0.75
N SER A 35 -6.39 -15.71 -0.21
CA SER A 35 -6.04 -15.43 1.19
C SER A 35 -4.97 -14.34 1.25
N PRO A 36 -5.36 -13.06 1.27
CA PRO A 36 -4.41 -11.96 1.15
C PRO A 36 -3.30 -12.02 2.18
N LYS A 37 -2.07 -11.79 1.72
CA LYS A 37 -0.89 -11.69 2.60
C LYS A 37 -0.28 -10.31 2.43
N THR A 38 -0.17 -9.59 3.53
CA THR A 38 0.33 -8.22 3.52
C THR A 38 1.78 -8.17 4.01
N SER A 39 2.59 -7.31 3.39
CA SER A 39 3.94 -7.03 3.83
C SER A 39 4.30 -5.57 3.59
N ALA A 40 5.12 -5.00 4.47
CA ALA A 40 5.58 -3.62 4.36
C ALA A 40 7.03 -3.47 4.85
N ARG A 41 7.76 -2.54 4.26
CA ARG A 41 9.12 -2.15 4.67
C ARG A 41 9.31 -0.64 4.61
N GLY A 42 10.07 -0.12 5.56
CA GLY A 42 10.54 1.26 5.55
C GLY A 42 11.59 1.51 4.48
N ALA A 43 11.92 2.79 4.25
CA ALA A 43 12.97 3.20 3.32
C ALA A 43 14.36 2.64 3.65
N ASP A 44 14.60 2.29 4.93
CA ASP A 44 15.80 1.63 5.42
C ASP A 44 15.81 0.11 5.22
N GLY A 45 14.72 -0.46 4.68
CA GLY A 45 14.54 -1.89 4.44
C GLY A 45 14.02 -2.68 5.65
N GLN A 46 13.84 -2.04 6.81
CA GLN A 46 13.30 -2.69 7.99
C GLN A 46 11.84 -3.07 7.79
N ALA A 47 11.44 -4.21 8.36
CA ALA A 47 10.05 -4.64 8.33
C ALA A 47 9.18 -3.69 9.16
N LEU A 48 8.01 -3.35 8.62
CA LEU A 48 6.97 -2.62 9.32
C LEU A 48 5.80 -3.57 9.59
N GLU A 49 5.00 -3.25 10.60
CA GLU A 49 3.68 -3.87 10.73
C GLU A 49 2.88 -3.57 9.46
N PRO A 50 2.41 -4.58 8.71
CA PRO A 50 1.76 -4.35 7.43
C PRO A 50 0.29 -3.93 7.62
N PRO A 51 -0.37 -3.39 6.56
CA PRO A 51 -1.80 -3.13 6.61
C PRO A 51 -2.58 -4.43 6.87
N GLN A 52 -3.72 -4.30 7.56
CA GLN A 52 -4.65 -5.41 7.71
C GLN A 52 -5.44 -5.64 6.41
N ALA A 53 -5.75 -6.89 6.12
CA ALA A 53 -6.63 -7.30 5.03
C ALA A 53 -7.79 -8.10 5.62
N GLU A 54 -8.98 -7.53 5.62
CA GLU A 54 -10.18 -8.15 6.24
C GLU A 54 -10.99 -9.01 5.27
N GLY A 55 -10.53 -9.15 4.03
CA GLY A 55 -11.18 -9.96 3.00
C GLY A 55 -10.39 -9.98 1.70
N ALA A 56 -10.89 -10.75 0.73
CA ALA A 56 -10.30 -10.89 -0.59
C ALA A 56 -10.87 -9.86 -1.59
N GLY A 57 -10.04 -9.46 -2.54
CA GLY A 57 -10.32 -8.49 -3.59
C GLY A 57 -9.77 -7.10 -3.24
N HIS A 58 -9.49 -6.31 -4.28
CA HIS A 58 -8.96 -4.95 -4.10
C HIS A 58 -9.89 -4.10 -3.23
N GLU A 59 -11.20 -4.15 -3.46
CA GLU A 59 -12.18 -3.37 -2.69
C GLU A 59 -12.16 -3.69 -1.18
N ALA A 60 -11.99 -4.96 -0.81
CA ALA A 60 -11.93 -5.37 0.59
C ALA A 60 -10.61 -4.99 1.27
N VAL A 61 -9.52 -4.89 0.51
CA VAL A 61 -8.17 -4.60 1.02
C VAL A 61 -7.91 -3.09 1.13
N LEU A 62 -8.49 -2.28 0.25
CA LEU A 62 -8.22 -0.84 0.17
C LEU A 62 -8.50 -0.06 1.48
N PRO A 63 -9.59 -0.32 2.23
CA PRO A 63 -9.83 0.39 3.50
C PRO A 63 -8.70 0.20 4.51
N GLY A 64 -8.31 -1.04 4.78
CA GLY A 64 -7.21 -1.35 5.70
C GLY A 64 -5.86 -0.78 5.23
N LEU A 65 -5.63 -0.74 3.92
CA LEU A 65 -4.47 -0.06 3.35
C LEU A 65 -4.50 1.45 3.58
N PHE A 66 -5.63 2.13 3.35
CA PHE A 66 -5.73 3.57 3.49
C PHE A 66 -5.64 4.03 4.94
N ASP A 67 -6.27 3.31 5.86
CA ASP A 67 -6.15 3.57 7.30
C ASP A 67 -4.69 3.43 7.75
N TRP A 68 -4.02 2.36 7.30
CA TRP A 68 -2.61 2.13 7.60
C TRP A 68 -1.68 3.20 6.99
N VAL A 69 -1.93 3.64 5.75
CA VAL A 69 -1.19 4.76 5.13
C VAL A 69 -1.41 6.06 5.89
N GLY A 70 -2.63 6.33 6.36
CA GLY A 70 -2.97 7.50 7.14
C GLY A 70 -2.18 7.61 8.45
N GLN A 71 -1.83 6.48 9.07
CA GLN A 71 -0.97 6.44 10.26
C GLN A 71 0.48 6.89 9.98
N HIS A 72 0.94 6.83 8.72
CA HIS A 72 2.32 7.13 8.33
C HIS A 72 2.50 8.53 7.71
N ALA A 73 1.50 9.05 7.00
CA ALA A 73 1.60 10.36 6.33
C ALA A 73 0.46 11.35 6.65
N GLY A 74 -0.54 10.96 7.44
CA GLY A 74 -1.74 11.78 7.63
C GLY A 74 -2.55 11.88 6.33
N ALA A 75 -2.85 13.09 5.88
CA ALA A 75 -3.59 13.31 4.63
C ALA A 75 -2.69 13.12 3.40
N LEU A 76 -3.21 12.44 2.39
CA LEU A 76 -2.55 12.30 1.09
C LEU A 76 -2.85 13.51 0.20
N ASP A 77 -1.82 14.01 -0.49
CA ASP A 77 -1.96 15.07 -1.49
C ASP A 77 -2.37 14.50 -2.86
N ALA A 78 -1.92 13.27 -3.17
CA ALA A 78 -2.25 12.60 -4.43
C ALA A 78 -2.13 11.07 -4.33
N VAL A 79 -2.77 10.39 -5.29
CA VAL A 79 -2.60 8.95 -5.53
C VAL A 79 -2.24 8.71 -7.00
N GLY A 80 -1.09 8.09 -7.25
CA GLY A 80 -0.64 7.71 -8.59
C GLY A 80 -0.96 6.25 -8.89
N HIS A 81 -1.57 5.97 -10.05
CA HIS A 81 -1.90 4.61 -10.47
C HIS A 81 -1.13 4.22 -11.72
N ARG A 82 -0.52 3.01 -11.73
CA ARG A 82 0.03 2.43 -12.95
C ARG A 82 -1.11 1.92 -13.83
N VAL A 83 -1.22 2.47 -15.04
CA VAL A 83 -2.15 2.02 -16.09
C VAL A 83 -1.34 1.37 -17.21
N VAL A 84 -1.84 0.25 -17.76
CA VAL A 84 -1.20 -0.52 -18.84
C VAL A 84 -2.09 -0.55 -20.08
#